data_AF-A0A523UU76-F1
#
_entry.id   AF-A0A523UU76-F1
#
_cell.length_a   1.000
_cell.length_b   1.000
_cell.length_c   1.000
_cell.angle_alpha   90.00
_cell.angle_beta   90.00
_cell.angle_gamma   90.00
#
_symmetry.space_group_name_H-M   'P 1'
#
loop_
_entity.id
_entity.type
_entity.pdbx_description
1 polymer ?
#
loop_
_entity_poly.entity_id
_entity_poly.type
_entity_poly.pdbx_seq_one_letter_code
_entity_poly.pdbx_strand_id
1 'polypeptide(L)'
;MLTIALAFISLVAVVFIVYPLIKRENNNRKENKANNKLQDLVLKKESVYASLKELEFDYRTGKLSPEDYEELRSELKDIAVSLLKKADREKEEKDREKTIEEEIELEVLKIRKKKDLPPHKERRKDK
;
A
#
# COMPACT_ATOMS: atom_id res chain seq x y z
N MET A 1 36.93 28.92 -15.19
CA MET A 1 35.82 28.96 -16.17
C MET A 1 35.35 27.54 -16.56
N LEU A 2 36.23 26.66 -17.06
CA LEU A 2 35.87 25.29 -17.46
C LEU A 2 35.30 24.43 -16.31
N THR A 3 35.90 24.51 -15.12
CA THR A 3 35.46 23.77 -13.92
C THR A 3 34.09 24.21 -13.43
N ILE A 4 33.79 25.50 -13.52
CA ILE A 4 32.50 26.08 -13.16
C ILE A 4 31.43 25.60 -14.13
N ALA A 5 31.73 25.55 -15.44
CA ALA A 5 30.82 25.01 -16.45
C ALA A 5 30.53 23.51 -16.24
N LEU A 6 31.55 22.71 -15.92
CA LEU A 6 31.39 21.28 -15.60
C LEU A 6 30.55 21.06 -14.34
N ALA A 7 30.77 21.85 -13.29
CA ALA A 7 29.98 21.78 -12.07
C ALA A 7 28.49 22.13 -12.33
N PHE A 8 28.24 23.14 -13.18
CA PHE A 8 26.88 23.53 -13.57
C PHE A 8 26.17 22.43 -14.36
N ILE A 9 26.85 21.80 -15.32
CA ILE A 9 26.30 20.70 -16.12
C ILE A 9 25.99 19.49 -15.23
N SER A 10 26.90 19.15 -14.30
CA SER A 10 26.69 18.08 -13.32
C SER A 10 25.45 18.34 -12.46
N LEU A 11 25.30 19.57 -11.95
CA LEU A 11 24.15 19.96 -11.14
C LEU A 11 22.83 19.84 -11.93
N VAL A 12 22.80 20.30 -13.18
CA VAL A 12 21.63 20.19 -14.05
C VAL A 12 21.27 18.74 -14.33
N ALA A 13 22.26 17.87 -14.57
CA ALA A 13 22.03 16.44 -14.78
C ALA A 13 21.42 15.77 -13.55
N VAL A 14 21.93 16.07 -12.35
CA VAL A 14 21.36 15.57 -11.09
C VAL A 14 19.93 16.04 -10.91
N VAL A 15 19.65 17.33 -11.12
CA VAL A 15 18.29 17.87 -11.03
C VAL A 15 17.36 17.22 -12.04
N PHE A 16 17.82 16.97 -13.27
CA PHE A 16 17.03 16.34 -14.32
C PHE A 16 16.68 14.87 -14.02
N ILE A 17 17.53 14.16 -13.26
CA ILE A 17 17.26 12.78 -12.83
C ILE A 17 16.36 12.75 -11.59
N VAL A 18 16.61 13.63 -10.62
CA VAL A 18 15.87 13.65 -9.33
C VAL A 18 14.46 14.22 -9.50
N TYR A 19 14.28 15.25 -10.35
CA TYR A 19 12.99 15.90 -10.59
C TYR A 19 11.86 14.94 -11.07
N PRO A 20 12.05 14.10 -12.10
CA PRO A 20 11.02 13.17 -12.54
C PRO A 20 10.73 12.08 -11.50
N LEU A 21 11.71 11.70 -10.68
CA LEU A 21 11.51 10.71 -9.63
C LEU A 21 10.57 11.23 -8.52
N ILE A 22 10.80 12.47 -8.06
CA ILE A 22 9.92 13.13 -7.07
C ILE A 22 8.53 13.44 -7.67
N LYS A 23 8.48 13.87 -8.93
CA LYS A 23 7.21 14.19 -9.61
C LYS A 23 6.35 12.94 -9.85
N ARG A 24 6.97 11.80 -10.16
CA ARG A 24 6.30 10.51 -10.34
C ARG A 24 5.74 9.98 -9.01
N GLU A 25 6.43 10.19 -7.90
CA GLU A 25 5.91 9.87 -6.57
C GLU A 25 4.64 10.68 -6.24
N ASN A 26 4.63 11.98 -6.53
CA ASN A 26 3.51 12.86 -6.21
C ASN A 26 2.25 12.62 -7.06
N ASN A 27 2.39 12.33 -8.36
CA ASN A 27 1.26 11.99 -9.22
C ASN A 27 0.70 10.59 -8.95
N ASN A 28 1.58 9.59 -8.75
CA ASN A 28 1.14 8.24 -8.42
C ASN A 28 0.43 8.17 -7.06
N ARG A 29 0.83 9.00 -6.07
CA ARG A 29 0.16 9.09 -4.76
C ARG A 29 -1.28 9.62 -4.82
N LYS A 30 -1.67 10.37 -5.85
CA LYS A 30 -3.04 10.92 -5.97
C LYS A 30 -4.03 9.94 -6.60
N GLU A 31 -3.62 9.17 -7.61
CA GLU A 31 -4.48 8.15 -8.23
C GLU A 31 -4.50 6.81 -7.47
N ASN A 32 -3.38 6.37 -6.87
CA ASN A 32 -3.31 5.05 -6.22
C ASN A 32 -3.84 5.00 -4.77
N LYS A 33 -4.16 6.15 -4.16
CA LYS A 33 -4.60 6.20 -2.75
C LYS A 33 -5.88 5.41 -2.47
N ALA A 34 -6.74 5.23 -3.48
CA ALA A 34 -8.00 4.51 -3.33
C ALA A 34 -7.86 2.98 -3.41
N ASN A 35 -6.75 2.43 -3.93
CA ASN A 35 -6.69 0.99 -4.21
C ASN A 35 -5.39 0.27 -3.79
N ASN A 36 -4.33 0.99 -3.38
CA ASN A 36 -2.98 0.40 -3.35
C ASN A 36 -2.24 0.41 -2.00
N LYS A 37 -2.94 0.67 -0.90
CA LYS A 37 -2.34 0.70 0.45
C LYS A 37 -1.67 -0.63 0.83
N LEU A 38 -2.29 -1.76 0.44
CA LEU A 38 -1.71 -3.10 0.58
C LEU A 38 -0.46 -3.32 -0.30
N GLN A 39 -0.45 -2.83 -1.55
CA GLN A 39 0.74 -2.92 -2.41
C GLN A 39 1.90 -2.09 -1.85
N ASP A 40 1.62 -0.87 -1.37
CA ASP A 40 2.64 -0.04 -0.73
C ASP A 40 3.24 -0.71 0.50
N LEU A 41 2.43 -1.43 1.28
CA LEU A 41 2.89 -2.23 2.42
C LEU A 41 3.78 -3.40 1.99
N VAL A 42 3.44 -4.09 0.89
CA VAL A 42 4.26 -5.17 0.32
C VAL A 42 5.61 -4.65 -0.15
N LEU A 43 5.64 -3.54 -0.90
CA LEU A 43 6.88 -2.93 -1.38
C LEU A 43 7.78 -2.49 -0.22
N LYS A 44 7.20 -1.88 0.83
CA LYS A 44 7.96 -1.52 2.04
C LYS A 44 8.52 -2.76 2.75
N LYS A 45 7.76 -3.85 2.80
CA LYS A 45 8.23 -5.13 3.37
C LYS A 45 9.46 -5.63 2.62
N GLU A 46 9.39 -5.67 1.29
CA GLU A 46 10.51 -6.12 0.44
C GLU A 46 11.76 -5.27 0.63
N SER A 47 11.59 -3.95 0.73
CA SER A 47 12.69 -3.02 1.02
C SER A 47 13.39 -3.35 2.34
N VAL A 48 12.63 -3.58 3.42
CA VAL A 48 13.21 -3.90 4.74
C VAL A 48 13.94 -5.25 4.73
N TYR A 49 13.40 -6.24 4.01
CA TYR A 49 14.09 -7.52 3.82
C TYR A 49 15.40 -7.37 3.03
N ALA A 50 15.42 -6.52 2.01
CA ALA A 50 16.64 -6.22 1.27
C ALA A 50 17.69 -5.55 2.18
N SER A 51 17.28 -4.56 2.99
CA SER A 51 18.16 -3.90 3.96
C SER A 51 18.70 -4.85 5.01
N LEU A 52 17.90 -5.78 5.54
CA LEU A 52 18.39 -6.81 6.47
C LEU A 52 19.45 -7.72 5.83
N LYS A 53 19.25 -8.10 4.56
CA LYS A 53 20.19 -8.93 3.83
C LYS A 53 21.51 -8.21 3.55
N GLU A 54 21.44 -6.93 3.23
CA GLU A 54 22.62 -6.08 3.04
C GLU A 54 23.38 -5.88 4.35
N LEU A 55 22.67 -5.62 5.45
CA LEU A 55 23.24 -5.50 6.79
C LEU A 55 23.99 -6.79 7.21
N GLU A 56 23.39 -7.96 7.00
CA GLU A 56 24.05 -9.25 7.26
C GLU A 56 25.29 -9.44 6.38
N PHE A 57 25.24 -9.00 5.12
CA PHE A 57 26.39 -9.08 4.23
C PHE A 57 27.54 -8.17 4.70
N ASP A 58 27.24 -6.94 5.10
CA ASP A 58 28.24 -6.00 5.59
C ASP A 58 28.87 -6.47 6.91
N TYR A 59 28.08 -7.08 7.80
CA TYR A 59 28.62 -7.73 9.00
C TYR A 59 29.52 -8.93 8.65
N ARG A 60 29.07 -9.82 7.78
CA ARG A 60 29.86 -11.01 7.37
C ARG A 60 31.16 -10.66 6.64
N THR A 61 31.20 -9.51 5.98
CA THR A 61 32.39 -8.99 5.31
C THR A 61 33.29 -8.17 6.23
N GLY A 62 32.93 -8.03 7.51
CA GLY A 62 33.73 -7.34 8.52
C GLY A 62 33.69 -5.82 8.42
N LYS A 63 32.73 -5.24 7.70
CA LYS A 63 32.56 -3.78 7.59
C LYS A 63 31.87 -3.16 8.80
N LEU A 64 31.19 -3.96 9.61
CA LEU A 64 30.45 -3.53 10.79
C LEU A 64 30.95 -4.24 12.04
N SER A 65 30.96 -3.51 13.15
CA SER A 65 31.17 -4.09 14.48
C SER A 65 29.95 -4.92 14.90
N PRO A 66 30.11 -5.90 15.80
CA PRO A 66 28.99 -6.65 16.37
C PRO A 66 27.96 -5.74 17.05
N GLU A 67 28.42 -4.68 17.70
CA GLU A 67 27.57 -3.71 18.40
C GLU A 67 26.70 -2.92 17.41
N ASP A 68 27.30 -2.36 16.36
CA ASP A 68 26.58 -1.61 15.32
C ASP A 68 25.61 -2.52 14.56
N TYR A 69 26.02 -3.76 14.30
CA TYR A 69 25.17 -4.75 13.64
C TYR A 69 23.90 -5.05 14.44
N GLU A 70 24.02 -5.33 15.74
CA GLU A 70 22.83 -5.63 16.56
C GLU A 70 21.92 -4.41 16.76
N GLU A 71 22.49 -3.20 16.86
CA GLU A 71 21.70 -1.97 16.93
C GLU A 71 20.85 -1.79 15.65
N LEU A 72 21.47 -1.77 14.47
CA LEU A 72 20.78 -1.60 13.20
C LEU A 72 19.80 -2.75 12.93
N ARG A 73 20.16 -3.97 13.32
CA ARG A 73 19.31 -5.15 13.17
C ARG A 73 18.06 -5.06 14.04
N SER A 74 18.17 -4.54 15.25
CA SER A 74 17.02 -4.34 16.13
C SER A 74 16.04 -3.34 15.51
N GLU A 75 16.56 -2.20 15.02
CA GLU A 75 15.72 -1.17 14.39
C GLU A 75 14.98 -1.70 13.16
N LEU A 76 15.68 -2.41 12.26
CA LEU A 76 15.06 -3.00 11.06
C LEU A 76 14.00 -4.05 11.42
N LYS A 77 14.22 -4.83 12.49
CA LYS A 77 13.21 -5.78 12.98
C LYS A 77 11.95 -5.08 13.49
N ASP A 78 12.11 -3.99 14.24
CA ASP A 78 10.96 -3.22 14.74
C ASP A 78 10.14 -2.63 13.60
N ILE A 79 10.81 -2.12 12.56
CA ILE A 79 10.18 -1.65 11.34
C ILE A 79 9.42 -2.81 10.64
N ALA A 80 10.05 -3.98 10.51
CA ALA A 80 9.43 -5.15 9.89
C ALA A 80 8.17 -5.59 10.65
N VAL A 81 8.22 -5.68 11.99
CA VAL A 81 7.08 -6.03 12.84
C VAL A 81 5.95 -5.00 12.70
N SER A 82 6.29 -3.71 12.67
CA SER A 82 5.32 -2.63 12.48
C SER A 82 4.61 -2.72 11.12
N LEU A 83 5.35 -3.05 10.05
CA LEU A 83 4.78 -3.24 8.71
C LEU A 83 3.85 -4.46 8.65
N LEU A 84 4.23 -5.58 9.26
CA LEU A 84 3.38 -6.78 9.34
C LEU A 84 2.06 -6.47 10.04
N LYS A 85 2.11 -5.83 11.22
CA LYS A 85 0.91 -5.41 11.96
C LYS A 85 0.00 -4.45 11.19
N LYS A 86 0.56 -3.65 10.27
CA LYS A 86 -0.24 -2.77 9.41
C LYS A 86 -0.88 -3.56 8.27
N ALA A 87 -0.14 -4.48 7.65
CA ALA A 87 -0.66 -5.34 6.60
C ALA A 87 -1.81 -6.23 7.10
N ASP A 88 -1.70 -6.80 8.30
CA ASP A 88 -2.76 -7.63 8.90
C ASP A 88 -4.04 -6.81 9.11
N ARG A 89 -3.92 -5.60 9.67
CA ARG A 89 -5.06 -4.70 9.89
C ARG A 89 -5.77 -4.28 8.60
N GLU A 90 -5.00 -3.94 7.57
CA GLU A 90 -5.55 -3.56 6.26
C GLU A 90 -6.24 -4.76 5.59
N LYS A 91 -5.72 -5.98 5.78
CA LYS A 91 -6.35 -7.20 5.29
C LYS A 91 -7.70 -7.45 5.98
N GLU A 92 -7.74 -7.35 7.30
CA GLU A 92 -8.98 -7.48 8.08
C GLU A 92 -10.03 -6.44 7.70
N GLU A 93 -9.62 -5.19 7.47
CA GLU A 93 -10.52 -4.12 7.05
C GLU A 93 -11.14 -4.41 5.68
N LYS A 94 -10.32 -4.88 4.73
CA LYS A 94 -10.77 -5.26 3.39
C LYS A 94 -11.70 -6.49 3.39
N ASP A 95 -11.46 -7.46 4.27
CA ASP A 95 -12.32 -8.63 4.43
C ASP A 95 -13.67 -8.25 5.04
N ARG A 96 -13.69 -7.31 6.01
CA ARG A 96 -14.93 -6.74 6.55
C ARG A 96 -15.73 -6.00 5.48
N GLU A 97 -15.07 -5.16 4.68
CA GLU A 97 -15.72 -4.40 3.60
C GLU A 97 -16.38 -5.32 2.58
N LYS A 98 -15.70 -6.38 2.14
CA LYS A 98 -16.28 -7.42 1.27
C LYS A 98 -17.53 -8.07 1.86
N THR A 99 -17.49 -8.38 3.16
CA THR A 99 -18.62 -9.05 3.83
C THR A 99 -19.85 -8.15 3.84
N ILE A 100 -19.64 -6.85 4.08
CA ILE A 100 -20.71 -5.83 4.04
C ILE A 100 -21.25 -5.68 2.61
N GLU A 101 -20.38 -5.66 1.60
CA GLU A 101 -20.78 -5.56 0.19
C GLU A 101 -21.66 -6.75 -0.25
N GLU A 102 -21.28 -7.97 0.14
CA GLU A 102 -22.07 -9.18 -0.10
C GLU A 102 -23.45 -9.12 0.61
N GLU A 103 -23.50 -8.63 1.86
CA GLU A 103 -24.77 -8.48 2.60
C GLU A 103 -25.71 -7.47 1.93
N ILE A 104 -25.17 -6.34 1.47
CA ILE A 104 -25.93 -5.31 0.74
C ILE A 104 -26.50 -5.89 -0.56
N GLU A 105 -25.69 -6.61 -1.32
CA GLU A 105 -26.14 -7.24 -2.58
C GLU A 105 -27.30 -8.22 -2.34
N LEU A 106 -27.18 -9.07 -1.31
CA LEU A 106 -28.24 -9.99 -0.91
C LEU A 106 -29.54 -9.27 -0.52
N GLU A 107 -29.44 -8.17 0.22
CA GLU A 107 -30.63 -7.42 0.65
C GLU A 107 -31.32 -6.71 -0.52
N VAL A 108 -30.55 -6.14 -1.45
CA VAL A 108 -31.09 -5.55 -2.69
C VAL A 108 -31.81 -6.60 -3.53
N LEU A 109 -31.30 -7.83 -3.62
CA LEU A 109 -31.95 -8.93 -4.33
C LEU A 109 -33.29 -9.34 -3.70
N LYS A 110 -33.38 -9.37 -2.36
CA LYS A 110 -34.63 -9.66 -1.65
C LYS A 110 -35.68 -8.58 -1.91
N ILE A 111 -35.28 -7.30 -1.88
CA ILE A 111 -36.18 -6.18 -2.14
C ILE A 111 -36.70 -6.22 -3.58
N ARG A 112 -35.85 -6.51 -4.57
CA ARG A 112 -36.25 -6.69 -5.97
C ARG A 112 -37.29 -7.80 -6.12
N LYS A 113 -37.03 -9.00 -5.56
CA LYS A 113 -37.99 -10.12 -5.58
C LYS A 113 -39.35 -9.79 -4.94
N LYS A 114 -39.36 -8.99 -3.86
CA LYS A 114 -40.60 -8.58 -3.17
C LYS A 114 -41.40 -7.55 -3.98
N LYS A 115 -40.73 -6.71 -4.77
CA LYS A 115 -41.35 -5.72 -5.64
C LYS A 115 -41.98 -6.32 -6.90
N ASP A 116 -41.50 -7.50 -7.32
CA ASP A 116 -42.03 -8.23 -8.48
C ASP A 116 -43.26 -9.11 -8.16
N LEU A 117 -43.79 -9.10 -6.93
CA LEU A 117 -45.08 -9.75 -6.63
C LEU A 117 -46.24 -8.95 -7.25
N PRO A 118 -47.07 -9.55 -8.12
CA PRO A 118 -48.18 -8.84 -8.75
C PRO A 118 -49.20 -8.37 -7.69
N PRO A 119 -49.83 -7.19 -7.88
CA PRO A 119 -50.83 -6.69 -6.95
C PRO A 119 -51.95 -7.72 -6.79
N HIS A 120 -52.13 -8.16 -5.55
CA HIS A 120 -53.19 -9.07 -5.14
C HIS A 120 -54.51 -8.48 -5.64
N LYS A 121 -55.17 -9.15 -6.60
CA LYS A 121 -56.49 -8.75 -7.08
C LYS A 121 -57.42 -8.70 -5.88
N GLU A 122 -57.71 -7.51 -5.39
CA GLU A 122 -58.90 -7.24 -4.58
C GLU A 122 -60.09 -7.63 -5.44
N ARG A 123 -60.57 -8.86 -5.24
CA ARG A 123 -61.90 -9.24 -5.69
C ARG A 123 -62.86 -8.38 -4.88
N ARG A 124 -63.30 -7.27 -5.49
CA ARG A 124 -64.62 -6.70 -5.20
C ARG A 124 -65.61 -7.84 -5.16
N LYS A 125 -66.13 -8.14 -3.96
CA LYS A 125 -67.41 -8.83 -3.81
C LYS A 125 -68.43 -7.74 -3.51
N ASP A 126 -68.79 -7.01 -4.56
CA ASP A 126 -70.04 -6.24 -4.62
C ASP A 126 -70.98 -7.03 -5.54
N LYS A 127 -71.80 -7.90 -4.93
CA LYS A 127 -73.19 -8.23 -5.29
C LYS A 127 -73.65 -9.51 -4.59
#